data_AF-A0A0A8JM83-F1
#
_entry.id   AF-A0A0A8JM83-F1
#
_cell.length_a   1.000
_cell.length_b   1.000
_cell.length_c   1.000
_cell.angle_alpha   90.00
_cell.angle_beta   90.00
_cell.angle_gamma   90.00
#
_symmetry.space_group_name_H-M   'P 1'
#
loop_
_entity.id
_entity.type
_entity.pdbx_description
1 polymer ?
#
loop_
_entity_poly.entity_id
_entity_poly.type
_entity_poly.pdbx_seq_one_letter_code
_entity_poly.pdbx_strand_id
1 'polypeptide(L)'
;MDNPSSKNNKKVNENSKNEQLERFRIQNTGNPLTTNQSKKLSNDEDQLKAGVRGPSLRQDYEFFEKMTHFVHEPIPEREVHAKGYGAHGEFECYQSMSQFTKAGFLQEAGKKTPVFVRFSTVQGSRGSKDTARDLRCKGVKF
;
A
#
# COMPACT_ATOMS: atom_id res chain seq x y z
N MET A 1 -12.74 -26.57 -33.47
CA MET A 1 -11.67 -27.20 -32.68
C MET A 1 -10.61 -26.14 -32.44
N ASP A 2 -10.69 -25.59 -31.23
CA ASP A 2 -9.67 -24.90 -30.43
C ASP A 2 -8.84 -23.81 -31.13
N ASN A 3 -9.38 -22.59 -31.09
CA ASN A 3 -8.61 -21.37 -31.22
C ASN A 3 -7.87 -21.17 -29.88
N PRO A 4 -6.53 -21.26 -29.81
CA PRO A 4 -5.84 -21.15 -28.53
C PRO A 4 -6.01 -19.72 -27.99
N SER A 5 -6.73 -19.64 -26.88
CA SER A 5 -7.06 -18.42 -26.16
C SER A 5 -5.83 -17.55 -25.91
N SER A 6 -5.92 -16.29 -26.37
CA SER A 6 -5.41 -15.09 -25.69
C SER A 6 -4.21 -15.31 -24.76
N LYS A 7 -3.00 -15.41 -25.33
CA LYS A 7 -1.80 -15.06 -24.56
C LYS A 7 -1.86 -13.54 -24.37
N ASN A 8 -2.37 -13.14 -23.21
CA ASN A 8 -2.40 -11.76 -22.75
C ASN A 8 -0.95 -11.30 -22.53
N ASN A 9 -0.27 -10.99 -23.62
CA ASN A 9 1.14 -10.65 -23.70
C ASN A 9 1.34 -9.18 -23.28
N LYS A 10 0.85 -8.81 -22.10
CA LYS A 10 1.18 -7.50 -21.52
C LYS A 10 2.67 -7.54 -21.23
N LYS A 11 3.44 -6.78 -22.01
CA LYS A 11 4.85 -6.50 -21.72
C LYS A 11 4.91 -5.91 -20.31
N VAL A 12 5.42 -6.69 -19.36
CA VAL A 12 5.74 -6.23 -18.02
C VAL A 12 6.95 -5.33 -18.18
N ASN A 13 6.72 -4.02 -18.19
CA ASN A 13 7.78 -3.02 -18.24
C ASN A 13 8.24 -2.67 -16.81
N GLU A 14 9.39 -1.98 -16.72
CA GLU A 14 10.03 -1.49 -15.48
C GLU A 14 9.05 -0.80 -14.53
N ASN A 15 8.13 0.02 -15.10
CA ASN A 15 7.14 0.80 -14.34
C ASN A 15 5.76 0.15 -14.23
N SER A 16 5.54 -1.04 -14.77
CA SER A 16 4.20 -1.65 -14.86
C SER A 16 3.47 -1.76 -13.51
N LYS A 17 4.22 -2.02 -12.42
CA LYS A 17 3.64 -2.03 -11.07
C LYS A 17 3.31 -0.63 -10.56
N ASN A 18 4.17 0.35 -10.85
CA ASN A 18 3.95 1.73 -10.41
C ASN A 18 2.78 2.35 -11.18
N GLU A 19 2.71 2.13 -12.49
CA GLU A 19 1.56 2.48 -13.35
C GLU A 19 0.25 1.81 -12.87
N GLN A 20 0.33 0.56 -12.39
CA GLN A 20 -0.85 -0.07 -11.78
C GLN A 20 -1.31 0.68 -10.54
N LEU A 21 -0.37 1.18 -9.72
CA LEU A 21 -0.66 1.90 -8.48
C LEU A 21 -1.17 3.32 -8.73
N GLU A 22 -0.84 3.96 -9.86
CA GLU A 22 -1.34 5.30 -10.21
C GLU A 22 -2.87 5.39 -10.14
N ARG A 23 -3.58 4.32 -10.47
CA ARG A 23 -5.06 4.23 -10.37
C ARG A 23 -5.61 4.42 -8.96
N PHE A 24 -4.78 4.24 -7.94
CA PHE A 24 -5.14 4.34 -6.52
C PHE A 24 -4.48 5.55 -5.84
N ARG A 25 -3.66 6.32 -6.56
CA ARG A 25 -3.09 7.55 -6.01
C ARG A 25 -4.13 8.66 -6.07
N ILE A 26 -4.31 9.37 -4.96
CA ILE A 26 -5.22 10.49 -4.85
C ILE A 26 -4.38 11.77 -4.71
N GLN A 27 -4.65 12.76 -5.56
CA GLN A 27 -4.05 14.09 -5.47
C GLN A 27 -5.09 15.08 -4.93
N ASN A 28 -4.82 15.65 -3.76
CA ASN A 28 -5.77 16.55 -3.07
C ASN A 28 -5.44 18.04 -3.23
N THR A 29 -4.40 18.39 -3.98
CA THR A 29 -3.99 19.79 -4.17
C THR A 29 -5.09 20.59 -4.87
N GLY A 30 -5.60 21.63 -4.20
CA GLY A 30 -6.64 22.51 -4.74
C GLY A 30 -8.07 21.94 -4.66
N ASN A 31 -8.25 20.73 -4.14
CA ASN A 31 -9.57 20.13 -3.95
C ASN A 31 -10.17 20.55 -2.62
N PRO A 32 -11.51 20.76 -2.54
CA PRO A 32 -12.17 21.06 -1.28
C PRO A 32 -12.11 19.84 -0.34
N LEU A 33 -12.10 20.10 0.97
CA LEU A 33 -12.24 19.04 1.97
C LEU A 33 -13.66 18.45 1.90
N THR A 34 -13.75 17.13 1.83
CA THR A 34 -15.01 16.40 1.71
C THR A 34 -15.08 15.23 2.69
N THR A 35 -16.29 14.78 3.01
CA THR A 35 -16.53 13.49 3.67
C THR A 35 -16.26 12.31 2.72
N ASN A 36 -16.33 11.06 3.22
CA ASN A 36 -16.11 9.89 2.36
C ASN A 36 -17.23 9.68 1.32
N GLN A 37 -18.39 10.31 1.51
CA GLN A 37 -19.50 10.32 0.54
C GLN A 37 -19.47 11.58 -0.35
N SER A 38 -18.31 12.25 -0.45
CA SER A 38 -18.08 13.40 -1.32
C SER A 38 -18.90 14.64 -0.98
N LYS A 39 -19.36 14.79 0.27
CA LYS A 39 -20.02 16.02 0.72
C LYS A 39 -18.97 17.04 1.13
N LYS A 40 -19.06 18.26 0.58
CA LYS A 40 -18.15 19.35 0.91
C LYS A 40 -18.34 19.79 2.37
N LEU A 41 -17.22 19.86 3.10
CA LEU A 41 -17.19 20.33 4.48
C LEU A 41 -17.10 21.86 4.52
N SER A 42 -17.90 22.50 5.37
CA SER A 42 -17.87 23.95 5.57
C SER A 42 -16.97 24.37 6.73
N ASN A 43 -16.95 23.60 7.81
CA ASN A 43 -16.12 23.83 9.00
C ASN A 43 -15.59 22.49 9.53
N ASP A 44 -14.27 22.39 9.80
CA ASP A 44 -13.61 21.21 10.38
C ASP A 44 -13.13 21.43 11.82
N GLU A 45 -13.28 22.65 12.34
CA GLU A 45 -12.74 23.05 13.65
C GLU A 45 -13.74 22.82 14.79
N ASP A 46 -15.04 23.02 14.53
CA ASP A 46 -16.09 22.93 15.53
C ASP A 46 -17.02 21.74 15.33
N GLN A 47 -17.46 21.17 16.45
CA GLN A 47 -18.59 20.24 16.48
C GLN A 47 -19.93 20.98 16.45
N LEU A 48 -20.94 20.33 15.87
CA LEU A 48 -22.31 20.81 15.91
C LEU A 48 -22.89 20.70 17.33
N LYS A 49 -23.24 21.84 17.92
CA LYS A 49 -23.73 21.99 19.30
C LYS A 49 -25.10 22.66 19.34
N ALA A 50 -25.87 22.40 20.41
CA ALA A 50 -27.12 23.11 20.72
C ALA A 50 -26.84 24.52 21.29
N GLY A 51 -26.35 25.43 20.44
CA GLY A 51 -25.87 26.76 20.83
C GLY A 51 -24.35 26.79 21.09
N VAL A 52 -23.77 27.99 21.21
CA VAL A 52 -22.30 28.21 21.25
C VAL A 52 -21.60 27.38 22.34
N ARG A 53 -22.25 27.27 23.51
CA ARG A 53 -21.75 26.55 24.69
C ARG A 53 -22.69 25.43 25.13
N GLY A 54 -23.49 24.91 24.20
CA GLY A 54 -24.42 23.80 24.45
C GLY A 54 -23.77 22.42 24.28
N PRO A 55 -24.50 21.34 24.59
CA PRO A 55 -24.06 19.97 24.34
C PRO A 55 -23.93 19.70 22.83
N SER A 56 -23.07 18.74 22.47
CA SER A 56 -22.92 18.27 21.09
C SER A 56 -24.16 17.48 20.64
N LEU A 57 -24.48 17.59 19.35
CA LEU A 57 -25.64 16.93 18.76
C LEU A 57 -25.25 15.63 18.07
N ARG A 58 -26.05 14.58 18.28
CA ARG A 58 -25.81 13.27 17.64
C ARG A 58 -26.00 13.27 16.11
N GLN A 59 -26.68 14.29 15.57
CA GLN A 59 -26.88 14.47 14.14
C GLN A 59 -25.63 14.95 13.40
N ASP A 60 -24.54 15.26 14.11
CA ASP A 60 -23.25 15.63 13.55
C ASP A 60 -22.55 14.42 12.89
N TYR A 61 -22.98 14.06 11.68
CA TYR A 61 -22.42 12.92 10.96
C TYR A 61 -20.96 13.16 10.53
N GLU A 62 -20.55 14.42 10.31
CA GLU A 62 -19.20 14.79 9.86
C GLU A 62 -18.17 14.47 10.95
N PHE A 63 -18.47 14.85 12.20
CA PHE A 63 -17.65 14.52 13.35
C PHE A 63 -17.58 13.00 13.58
N PHE A 64 -18.72 12.31 13.58
CA PHE A 64 -18.74 10.87 13.86
C PHE A 64 -18.03 10.06 12.78
N GLU A 65 -18.15 10.44 11.52
CA GLU A 65 -17.45 9.77 10.43
C GLU A 65 -15.93 9.90 10.58
N LYS A 66 -15.42 11.12 10.83
CA LYS A 66 -14.00 11.38 11.05
C LYS A 66 -13.47 10.60 12.26
N MET A 67 -14.19 10.66 13.38
CA MET A 67 -13.80 9.97 14.61
C MET A 67 -13.85 8.45 14.46
N THR A 68 -14.87 7.92 13.78
CA THR A 68 -15.01 6.47 13.56
C THR A 68 -13.85 5.96 12.69
N HIS A 69 -13.48 6.68 11.64
CA HIS A 69 -12.35 6.31 10.81
C HIS A 69 -11.02 6.33 11.60
N PHE A 70 -10.82 7.35 12.44
CA PHE A 70 -9.63 7.46 13.29
C PHE A 70 -9.53 6.32 14.31
N VAL A 71 -10.62 6.00 15.01
CA VAL A 71 -10.63 4.94 16.02
C VAL A 71 -10.35 3.55 15.41
N HIS A 72 -10.73 3.34 14.14
CA HIS A 72 -10.53 2.07 13.42
C HIS A 72 -9.31 2.06 12.49
N GLU A 73 -8.42 3.06 12.59
CA GLU A 73 -7.14 3.06 11.87
C GLU A 73 -6.21 1.87 12.24
N PRO A 74 -6.10 1.42 13.50
CA PRO A 74 -5.14 0.39 13.85
C PRO A 74 -5.59 -0.99 13.35
N ILE A 75 -4.79 -1.58 12.46
CA ILE A 75 -4.87 -3.00 12.11
C ILE A 75 -3.89 -3.82 12.97
N PRO A 76 -4.19 -5.11 13.25
CA PRO A 76 -3.25 -5.98 13.97
C PRO A 76 -1.88 -6.02 13.28
N GLU A 77 -0.83 -5.96 14.08
CA GLU A 77 0.53 -6.14 13.58
C GLU A 77 0.80 -7.61 13.22
N ARG A 78 1.90 -7.86 12.50
CA ARG A 78 2.33 -9.24 12.19
C ARG A 78 2.81 -9.90 13.48
N GLU A 79 2.48 -11.17 13.69
CA GLU A 79 2.93 -11.96 14.85
C GLU A 79 4.46 -11.96 14.99
N VAL A 80 5.16 -12.08 13.86
CA VAL A 80 6.62 -11.90 13.74
C VAL A 80 6.91 -10.96 12.58
N HIS A 81 8.07 -10.31 12.61
CA HIS A 81 8.43 -9.32 11.59
C HIS A 81 7.51 -8.08 11.56
N ALA A 82 7.00 -7.67 12.72
CA ALA A 82 6.16 -6.48 12.84
C ALA A 82 6.89 -5.22 12.38
N LYS A 83 8.10 -4.97 12.90
CA LYS A 83 8.96 -3.87 12.45
C LYS A 83 9.62 -4.18 11.11
N GLY A 84 9.39 -3.31 10.12
CA GLY A 84 10.03 -3.45 8.82
C GLY A 84 9.74 -2.31 7.85
N TYR A 85 10.56 -2.26 6.80
CA TYR A 85 10.55 -1.20 5.78
C TYR A 85 10.42 -1.81 4.40
N GLY A 86 9.68 -1.14 3.51
CA GLY A 86 9.41 -1.58 2.15
C GLY A 86 10.03 -0.66 1.13
N ALA A 87 10.53 -1.22 0.03
CA ALA A 87 11.01 -0.46 -1.12
C ALA A 87 10.57 -1.12 -2.43
N HIS A 88 10.22 -0.28 -3.41
CA HIS A 88 10.02 -0.69 -4.79
C HIS A 88 11.36 -0.69 -5.53
N GLY A 89 11.53 -1.61 -6.45
CA GLY A 89 12.71 -1.67 -7.32
C GLY A 89 12.47 -2.59 -8.51
N GLU A 90 13.56 -2.95 -9.17
CA GLU A 90 13.56 -3.86 -10.31
C GLU A 90 14.59 -4.97 -10.15
N PHE A 91 14.28 -6.12 -10.74
CA PHE A 91 15.20 -7.24 -10.89
C PHE A 91 15.49 -7.46 -12.37
N GLU A 92 16.76 -7.53 -12.75
CA GLU A 92 17.20 -7.80 -14.11
C GLU A 92 17.93 -9.14 -14.18
N CYS A 93 17.51 -10.01 -15.11
CA CYS A 93 18.17 -11.28 -15.34
C CYS A 93 19.36 -11.11 -16.30
N TYR A 94 20.59 -11.37 -15.85
CA TYR A 94 21.78 -11.19 -16.70
C TYR A 94 21.83 -12.11 -17.92
N GLN A 95 21.41 -13.36 -17.76
CA GLN A 95 21.42 -14.40 -18.80
C GLN A 95 20.17 -15.26 -18.69
N SER A 96 19.74 -15.87 -19.79
CA SER A 96 18.61 -16.82 -19.76
C SER A 96 18.95 -18.04 -18.91
N MET A 97 18.10 -18.36 -17.93
CA MET A 97 18.20 -19.57 -17.11
C MET A 97 17.27 -20.69 -17.60
N SER A 98 16.80 -20.60 -18.85
CA SER A 98 15.89 -21.57 -19.47
C SER A 98 16.38 -23.02 -19.41
N GLN A 99 17.70 -23.23 -19.38
CA GLN A 99 18.32 -24.54 -19.20
C GLN A 99 18.05 -25.17 -17.82
N PHE A 100 17.82 -24.36 -16.77
CA PHE A 100 17.64 -24.83 -15.39
C PHE A 100 16.20 -24.68 -14.90
N THR A 101 15.48 -23.66 -15.36
CA THR A 101 14.15 -23.32 -14.83
C THR A 101 13.20 -22.83 -15.90
N LYS A 102 11.91 -23.08 -15.69
CA LYS A 102 10.80 -22.55 -16.50
C LYS A 102 10.17 -21.30 -15.89
N ALA A 103 10.77 -20.73 -14.84
CA ALA A 103 10.27 -19.53 -14.19
C ALA A 103 10.26 -18.33 -15.15
N GLY A 104 9.09 -17.72 -15.34
CA GLY A 104 8.85 -16.73 -16.39
C GLY A 104 9.72 -15.46 -16.31
N PHE A 105 10.17 -15.06 -15.12
CA PHE A 105 11.01 -13.87 -14.92
C PHE A 105 12.51 -14.12 -15.18
N LEU A 106 12.93 -15.38 -15.42
CA LEU A 106 14.33 -15.78 -15.67
C LEU A 106 14.59 -16.29 -17.10
N GLN A 107 13.59 -16.21 -17.99
CA GLN A 107 13.69 -16.82 -19.32
C GLN A 107 14.52 -16.01 -20.32
N GLU A 108 14.61 -14.69 -20.14
CA GLU A 108 15.22 -13.78 -21.12
C GLU A 108 16.29 -12.94 -20.44
N ALA A 109 17.44 -12.76 -21.10
CA ALA A 109 18.49 -11.85 -20.65
C ALA A 109 18.02 -10.40 -20.79
N GLY A 110 18.35 -9.56 -19.81
CA GLY A 110 17.92 -8.16 -19.74
C GLY A 110 16.44 -7.97 -19.37
N LYS A 111 15.71 -9.03 -19.05
CA LYS A 111 14.31 -8.92 -18.63
C LYS A 111 14.22 -8.28 -17.25
N LYS A 112 13.64 -7.08 -17.20
CA LYS A 112 13.36 -6.36 -15.97
C LYS A 112 12.00 -6.71 -15.40
N THR A 113 11.98 -7.13 -14.14
CA THR A 113 10.78 -7.52 -13.40
C THR A 113 10.60 -6.58 -12.22
N PRO A 114 9.45 -5.89 -12.08
CA PRO A 114 9.21 -5.00 -10.94
C PRO A 114 9.13 -5.83 -9.65
N VAL A 115 9.87 -5.41 -8.62
CA VAL A 115 9.89 -6.10 -7.33
C VAL A 115 9.49 -5.16 -6.19
N PHE A 116 8.94 -5.76 -5.13
CA PHE A 116 8.76 -5.09 -3.85
C PHE A 116 9.49 -5.88 -2.77
N VAL A 117 10.41 -5.21 -2.09
CA VAL A 117 11.22 -5.81 -1.03
C VAL A 117 10.75 -5.28 0.32
N ARG A 118 10.59 -6.16 1.30
CA ARG A 118 10.37 -5.78 2.70
C ARG A 118 11.49 -6.33 3.58
N PHE A 119 12.19 -5.44 4.26
CA PHE A 119 13.17 -5.75 5.30
C PHE A 119 12.50 -5.71 6.66
N SER A 120 12.89 -6.58 7.59
CA SER A 120 12.28 -6.63 8.92
C SER A 120 13.18 -7.23 9.99
N THR A 121 12.97 -6.83 11.25
CA THR A 121 13.44 -7.57 12.44
C THR A 121 12.50 -8.75 12.70
N VAL A 122 12.68 -9.55 13.75
CA VAL A 122 11.83 -10.74 14.00
C VAL A 122 10.97 -10.57 15.23
N GLN A 123 11.60 -10.29 16.37
CA GLN A 123 10.95 -10.37 17.69
C GLN A 123 10.30 -9.05 18.12
N GLY A 124 10.83 -7.92 17.65
CA GLY A 124 10.31 -6.60 18.00
C GLY A 124 8.93 -6.28 17.43
N SER A 125 8.09 -5.62 18.23
CA SER A 125 6.81 -5.02 17.81
C SER A 125 7.02 -3.89 16.80
N ARG A 126 5.94 -3.39 16.18
CA ARG A 126 6.01 -2.33 15.15
C ARG A 126 6.77 -1.06 15.59
N GLY A 127 6.82 -0.78 16.90
CA GLY A 127 7.52 0.37 17.49
C GLY A 127 8.96 0.12 17.96
N SER A 128 9.53 -1.07 17.71
CA SER A 128 10.87 -1.42 18.20
C SER A 128 12.02 -0.68 17.49
N LYS A 129 13.23 -0.79 18.06
CA LYS A 129 14.47 -0.20 17.52
C LYS A 129 14.97 -0.96 16.28
N ASP A 130 15.50 -0.23 15.30
CA ASP A 130 16.02 -0.80 14.05
C ASP A 130 17.40 -1.45 14.17
N THR A 131 18.23 -0.98 15.10
CA THR A 131 19.62 -1.44 15.30
C THR A 131 19.75 -2.47 16.42
N ALA A 132 18.63 -3.08 16.86
CA ALA A 132 18.63 -4.12 17.87
C ALA A 132 19.36 -5.39 17.38
N ARG A 133 20.02 -6.13 18.28
CA ARG A 133 20.58 -7.45 17.96
C ARG A 133 19.43 -8.45 17.79
N ASP A 134 19.04 -8.68 16.55
CA ASP A 134 17.97 -9.62 16.17
C ASP A 134 18.24 -10.07 14.72
N LEU A 135 17.62 -11.17 14.30
CA LEU A 135 17.68 -11.64 12.92
C LEU A 135 17.04 -10.59 11.99
N ARG A 136 17.44 -10.62 10.72
CA ARG A 136 16.92 -9.73 9.69
C ARG A 136 16.39 -10.55 8.54
N CYS A 137 15.11 -10.38 8.24
CA CYS A 137 14.47 -11.05 7.11
C CYS A 137 14.30 -10.10 5.93
N LYS A 138 14.57 -10.64 4.74
CA LYS A 138 14.39 -9.99 3.44
C LYS A 138 13.35 -10.77 2.64
N GLY A 139 12.12 -10.25 2.58
CA GLY A 139 11.06 -10.79 1.72
C GLY A 139 11.04 -10.07 0.38
N VAL A 140 11.10 -10.81 -0.73
CA VAL A 140 11.05 -10.25 -2.10
C VAL A 140 9.81 -10.77 -2.81
N LYS A 141 8.99 -9.86 -3.33
CA LYS A 141 7.87 -10.16 -4.22
C LYS A 141 8.27 -9.83 -5.65
N PHE A 142 8.16 -10.82 -6.54
CA PHE A 142 8.29 -10.71 -7.99
C PHE A 142 6.91 -10.59 -8.65
#